data_AF-A0A356BA80-F1
#
_entry.id   AF-A0A356BA80-F1
#
_cell.length_a   1.000
_cell.length_b   1.000
_cell.length_c   1.000
_cell.angle_alpha   90.00
_cell.angle_beta   90.00
_cell.angle_gamma   90.00
#
_symmetry.space_group_name_H-M   'P 1'
#
loop_
_entity.id
_entity.type
_entity.pdbx_description
1 polymer ?
#
loop_
_entity_poly.entity_id
_entity_poly.type
_entity_poly.pdbx_seq_one_letter_code
_entity_poly.pdbx_strand_id
1 'polypeptide(L)' 'MVCLLKIRGMLEQMSVIERKLADFILDNANLLRDYSSQQLADAVGTSQSSVVKF' A
#
# COMPACT_ATOMS: atom_id res chain seq x y z
N MET A 1 -3.65 -15.15 -2.20
CA MET A 1 -4.56 -14.38 -3.09
C MET A 1 -5.67 -13.60 -2.35
N VAL A 2 -5.82 -13.70 -1.02
CA VAL A 2 -6.95 -13.07 -0.29
C VAL A 2 -6.68 -11.62 0.14
N CYS A 3 -5.42 -11.24 0.39
CA CYS A 3 -5.09 -9.90 0.90
C CYS A 3 -5.43 -8.77 -0.08
N LEU A 4 -5.09 -8.93 -1.38
CA LEU A 4 -5.37 -7.89 -2.39
C LEU A 4 -6.88 -7.69 -2.62
N LEU A 5 -7.67 -8.77 -2.53
CA LEU A 5 -9.13 -8.69 -2.60
C LEU A 5 -9.71 -7.92 -1.40
N LYS A 6 -9.17 -8.16 -0.19
CA LYS A 6 -9.55 -7.42 1.02
C LYS A 6 -9.21 -5.93 0.90
N ILE A 7 -8.01 -5.61 0.43
CA ILE A 7 -7.58 -4.22 0.19
C ILE A 7 -8.55 -3.53 -0.79
N ARG A 8 -8.89 -4.17 -1.92
CA ARG A 8 -9.87 -3.64 -2.89
C ARG A 8 -11.23 -3.35 -2.26
N GLY A 9 -11.73 -4.26 -1.41
CA GLY A 9 -13.03 -4.10 -0.75
C GLY A 9 -13.08 -2.98 0.30
N MET A 10 -11.92 -2.48 0.76
CA MET A 10 -11.83 -1.45 1.81
C MET A 10 -11.46 -0.06 1.26
N LEU A 11 -11.16 0.08 -0.04
CA LEU A 11 -10.64 1.32 -0.67
C LEU A 11 -11.51 2.56 -0.43
N GLU A 12 -12.82 2.40 -0.28
CA GLU A 12 -13.77 3.52 -0.07
C GLU A 12 -13.77 4.03 1.38
N GLN A 13 -13.27 3.24 2.33
CA GLN A 13 -13.22 3.59 3.75
C GLN A 13 -11.84 4.11 4.19
N MET A 14 -10.85 4.06 3.30
CA MET A 14 -9.47 4.45 3.56
C MET A 14 -9.30 5.97 3.51
N SER A 15 -8.43 6.49 4.38
CA SER A 15 -7.93 7.86 4.25
C SER A 15 -7.17 8.06 2.94
N VAL A 16 -6.91 9.32 2.57
CA VAL A 16 -6.17 9.66 1.33
C VAL A 16 -4.80 8.97 1.27
N ILE A 17 -4.09 8.88 2.40
CA ILE A 17 -2.76 8.26 2.46
C ILE A 17 -2.85 6.74 2.29
N GLU A 18 -3.77 6.09 3.01
CA GLU A 18 -3.98 4.65 2.93
C GLU A 18 -4.44 4.24 1.54
N ARG A 19 -5.33 5.03 0.92
CA ARG A 19 -5.79 4.79 -0.44
C ARG A 19 -4.66 4.89 -1.46
N LYS A 20 -3.77 5.87 -1.32
CA LYS A 20 -2.59 6.01 -2.19
C LYS A 20 -1.67 4.78 -2.10
N LEU A 21 -1.46 4.26 -0.89
CA LEU A 21 -0.67 3.06 -0.65
C LEU A 21 -1.38 1.80 -1.19
N ALA A 22 -2.69 1.68 -0.97
CA ALA A 22 -3.50 0.59 -1.48
C ALA A 22 -3.51 0.54 -3.01
N ASP A 23 -3.72 1.68 -3.68
CA ASP A 23 -3.69 1.77 -5.14
C ASP A 23 -2.31 1.36 -5.68
N PHE A 24 -1.22 1.84 -5.07
CA PHE A 24 0.15 1.42 -5.43
C PHE A 24 0.36 -0.09 -5.27
N ILE A 25 -0.05 -0.67 -4.14
CA ILE A 25 0.04 -2.11 -3.85
C ILE A 25 -0.76 -2.95 -4.84
N LEU A 26 -1.95 -2.49 -5.23
CA LEU A 26 -2.83 -3.21 -6.16
C LEU A 26 -2.31 -3.19 -7.59
N ASP A 27 -1.64 -2.10 -7.98
CA ASP A 27 -1.04 -1.91 -9.30
C ASP A 27 0.33 -2.63 -9.42
N ASN A 28 1.09 -2.69 -8.32
CA ASN A 28 2.49 -3.16 -8.29
C ASN A 28 2.69 -4.40 -7.39
N ALA A 29 1.67 -5.24 -7.25
CA ALA A 29 1.66 -6.37 -6.30
C ALA A 29 2.83 -7.35 -6.47
N ASN A 30 3.37 -7.47 -7.68
CA ASN A 30 4.55 -8.27 -8.01
C ASN A 30 5.84 -7.71 -7.41
N LEU A 31 5.97 -6.39 -7.27
CA LEU A 31 7.17 -5.72 -6.77
C LEU A 31 7.26 -5.73 -5.25
N LEU A 32 6.15 -5.87 -4.53
CA LEU A 32 6.09 -5.73 -3.07
C LEU A 32 7.02 -6.68 -2.30
N ARG A 33 7.37 -7.82 -2.88
CA ARG A 33 8.29 -8.77 -2.22
C ARG A 33 9.72 -8.27 -2.16
N ASP A 34 10.09 -7.38 -3.07
CA ASP A 34 11.45 -6.88 -3.23
C ASP A 34 11.63 -5.49 -2.61
N TYR A 35 10.54 -4.85 -2.17
CA TYR A 35 10.55 -3.55 -1.51
C TYR A 35 10.58 -3.70 0.01
N SER A 36 11.54 -3.02 0.64
CA SER A 36 11.44 -2.71 2.08
C SER A 36 10.34 -1.67 2.35
N SER A 37 9.86 -1.57 3.59
CA SER A 37 8.85 -0.57 3.98
C SER A 37 9.31 0.87 3.70
N GLN A 38 10.62 1.15 3.79
CA GLN A 38 11.16 2.47 3.47
C GLN A 38 11.09 2.73 1.96
N GLN A 39 11.50 1.79 1.12
CA GLN A 39 11.41 1.95 -0.34
C GLN A 39 9.96 2.09 -0.81
N LEU A 40 9.02 1.39 -0.16
CA LEU A 40 7.58 1.55 -0.42
C LEU A 40 7.10 2.95 -0.04
N ALA A 41 7.57 3.48 1.08
CA ALA A 41 7.25 4.83 1.51
C ALA A 41 7.77 5.88 0.52
N ASP A 42 9.01 5.72 0.06
CA ASP A 42 9.63 6.62 -0.91
C ASP A 42 8.90 6.57 -2.27
N ALA A 43 8.54 5.38 -2.75
CA ALA A 43 7.81 5.20 -4.01
C ALA A 43 6.39 5.79 -3.97
N VAL A 44 5.70 5.68 -2.84
CA VAL A 44 4.35 6.22 -2.64
C VAL A 44 4.38 7.70 -2.23
N GLY A 45 5.53 8.23 -1.80
CA GLY A 45 5.66 9.58 -1.26
C GLY A 45 4.92 9.74 0.07
N THR A 46 5.16 8.81 1.00
CA THR A 46 4.62 8.81 2.37
C THR A 46 5.74 8.49 3.37
N SER A 47 5.41 8.37 4.67
CA SER A 47 6.36 7.95 5.69
C SER A 47 6.42 6.42 5.82
N GLN A 48 7.59 5.88 6.16
CA GLN A 48 7.73 4.44 6.45
C GLN A 48 6.82 4.00 7.61
N SER A 49 6.62 4.86 8.60
CA SER A 49 5.69 4.60 9.71
C SER A 49 4.24 4.45 9.24
N SER A 50 3.82 5.21 8.23
CA SER A 50 2.50 5.09 7.61
C SER A 50 2.35 3.76 6.87
N VAL A 51 3.40 3.33 6.17
CA VAL A 51 3.44 2.02 5.49
C VAL A 51 3.33 0.86 6.48
N VAL A 52 3.93 0.96 7.66
CA VAL A 52 3.86 -0.09 8.70
C VAL A 52 2.50 -0.09 9.43
N LYS A 53 1.86 1.08 9.56
CA LYS A 53 0.53 1.20 10.18
C LYS A 53 -0.60 0.70 9.28
N PHE A 54 -0.42 0.87 7.97
CA PHE A 54 -1.30 0.33 6.94
C PHE A 54 -1.17 -1.19 6.87
#